data_AF-A0A182EKD4-F1
#
_entry.id   AF-A0A182EKD4-F1
#
_cell.length_a   1.000
_cell.length_b   1.000
_cell.length_c   1.000
_cell.angle_alpha   90.00
_cell.angle_beta   90.00
_cell.angle_gamma   90.00
#
_symmetry.space_group_name_H-M   'P 1'
#
loop_
_entity.id
_entity.type
_entity.pdbx_description
1 polymer ?
#
loop_
_entity_poly.entity_id
_entity_poly.type
_entity_poly.pdbx_seq_one_letter_code
_entity_poly.pdbx_strand_id
1 'polypeptide(L)'
;SCICCALPLFKMPIFSLIGLVPFITNTRVIYPSPSPLPKFLFESVKKFQCTHLVSNAVALGLILRVAQIQNVRLPSIENIILLGERIPSDVIKNIIKQFENVQKIMNGYTLTEVASIPILTWDTMNVKGVGKPLDEFSVEIRNLGIQANWKGNNNQSGELYIKAFKGSKFLGYETPYEGGEEWIETGDVVTMDEAGVIEVITNKEDLIVDNSGQLIEHWLLEKALCSHNEVKGAQLTI
;
A
#
# COMPACT_ATOMS: atom_id res chain seq x y z
N SER A 1 7.43 18.49 10.72
CA SER A 1 8.07 17.25 10.22
C SER A 1 8.62 17.48 8.81
N CYS A 2 9.52 16.61 8.31
CA CYS A 2 10.07 16.71 6.95
C CYS A 2 9.87 15.38 6.22
N ILE A 3 9.06 15.38 5.15
CA ILE A 3 8.69 14.21 4.37
C ILE A 3 9.54 14.17 3.09
N CYS A 4 10.15 13.03 2.82
CA CYS A 4 10.69 12.70 1.50
C CYS A 4 9.68 11.80 0.76
N CYS A 5 9.13 12.28 -0.35
CA CYS A 5 8.16 11.53 -1.15
C CYS A 5 8.83 10.84 -2.33
N ALA A 6 8.76 9.51 -2.37
CA ALA A 6 9.26 8.65 -3.43
C ALA A 6 8.11 8.00 -4.21
N LEU A 7 6.97 8.69 -4.33
CA LEU A 7 5.79 8.25 -5.07
C LEU A 7 5.45 9.22 -6.20
N PRO A 8 4.85 8.73 -7.30
CA PRO A 8 4.42 9.59 -8.39
C PRO A 8 3.24 10.48 -7.98
N LEU A 9 3.40 11.79 -8.17
CA LEU A 9 2.37 12.80 -7.88
C LEU A 9 1.16 12.74 -8.81
N PHE A 10 1.23 12.04 -9.95
CA PHE A 10 0.07 11.87 -10.82
C PHE A 10 -0.98 10.91 -10.25
N LYS A 11 -0.65 10.12 -9.22
CA LYS A 11 -1.63 9.31 -8.51
C LYS A 11 -2.43 10.21 -7.57
N MET A 12 -3.73 10.35 -7.83
CA MET A 12 -4.59 11.30 -7.11
C MET A 12 -4.56 11.17 -5.59
N PRO A 13 -4.62 9.97 -4.97
CA PRO A 13 -4.48 9.83 -3.51
C PRO A 13 -3.14 10.30 -2.95
N ILE A 14 -2.07 10.20 -3.75
CA ILE A 14 -0.74 10.66 -3.36
C ILE A 14 -0.67 12.18 -3.47
N PHE A 15 -1.23 12.74 -4.54
CA PHE A 15 -1.31 14.19 -4.71
C PHE A 15 -2.13 14.85 -3.61
N SER A 16 -3.30 14.31 -3.27
CA SER A 16 -4.15 14.86 -2.22
C SER A 16 -3.46 14.82 -0.86
N LEU A 17 -2.85 13.69 -0.47
CA LEU A 17 -2.12 13.59 0.79
C LEU A 17 -0.87 14.48 0.78
N ILE A 18 0.06 14.20 -0.11
CA ILE A 18 1.43 14.74 -0.05
C ILE A 18 1.49 16.18 -0.58
N GLY A 19 0.63 16.53 -1.53
CA GLY A 19 0.52 17.89 -2.05
C GLY A 19 -0.15 18.85 -1.07
N LEU A 20 -1.15 18.40 -0.30
CA LEU A 20 -1.91 19.26 0.61
C LEU A 20 -1.38 19.29 2.05
N VAL A 21 -0.66 18.25 2.50
CA VAL A 21 -0.16 18.19 3.89
C VAL A 21 0.66 19.42 4.33
N PRO A 22 1.47 20.10 3.48
CA PRO A 22 2.17 21.32 3.88
C PRO A 22 1.28 22.52 4.18
N PHE A 23 0.05 22.53 3.64
CA PHE A 23 -0.91 23.61 3.84
C PHE A 23 -1.82 23.39 5.04
N ILE A 24 -2.00 22.11 5.42
CA ILE A 24 -2.83 21.71 6.56
C ILE A 24 -1.98 21.61 7.83
N THR A 25 -0.70 21.29 7.68
CA THR A 25 0.23 21.05 8.80
C THR A 25 1.54 21.80 8.59
N ASN A 26 2.32 22.00 9.66
CA ASN A 26 3.66 22.59 9.55
C ASN A 26 4.71 21.56 9.06
N THR A 27 4.44 20.97 7.89
CA THR A 27 5.23 19.89 7.29
C THR A 27 5.91 20.38 6.03
N ARG A 28 7.20 20.09 5.88
CA ARG A 28 7.93 20.28 4.63
C ARG A 28 7.91 18.98 3.83
N VAL A 29 7.54 19.05 2.56
CA VAL A 29 7.61 17.91 1.65
C VAL A 29 8.71 18.14 0.63
N ILE A 30 9.56 17.13 0.46
CA ILE A 30 10.68 17.10 -0.47
C ILE A 30 10.37 16.08 -1.56
N TYR A 31 10.39 16.55 -2.81
CA TYR A 31 10.30 15.73 -4.01
C TYR A 31 11.70 15.59 -4.61
N PRO A 32 12.38 14.45 -4.42
CA PRO A 32 13.80 14.34 -4.76
C PRO A 32 14.10 14.49 -6.24
N SER A 33 13.21 13.95 -7.08
CA SER A 33 13.34 13.97 -8.53
C SER A 33 12.01 13.55 -9.17
N PRO A 34 11.71 14.00 -10.41
CA PRO A 34 10.61 13.46 -11.21
C PRO A 34 10.72 11.95 -11.47
N SER A 35 11.93 11.40 -11.41
CA SER A 35 12.20 9.96 -11.51
C SER A 35 12.71 9.42 -10.17
N PRO A 36 12.19 8.28 -9.68
CA PRO A 36 12.50 7.75 -8.36
C PRO A 36 13.88 7.05 -8.31
N LEU A 37 14.94 7.74 -8.73
CA LEU A 37 16.30 7.22 -8.65
C LEU A 37 16.80 7.32 -7.19
N PRO A 38 17.27 6.21 -6.57
CA PRO A 38 17.67 6.19 -5.16
C PRO A 38 18.72 7.25 -4.79
N LYS A 39 19.64 7.57 -5.72
CA LYS A 39 20.68 8.58 -5.52
C LYS A 39 20.10 9.94 -5.08
N PHE A 40 19.12 10.46 -5.82
CA PHE A 40 18.53 11.78 -5.53
C PHE A 40 17.74 11.77 -4.22
N LEU A 41 17.12 10.64 -3.90
CA LEU A 41 16.46 10.44 -2.61
C LEU A 41 17.47 10.52 -1.46
N PHE A 42 18.60 9.82 -1.54
CA PHE A 42 19.63 9.86 -0.50
C PHE A 42 20.19 11.26 -0.30
N GLU A 43 20.50 11.98 -1.38
CA GLU A 43 20.97 13.36 -1.34
C GLU A 43 19.94 14.29 -0.69
N SER A 44 18.66 14.11 -1.03
CA SER A 44 17.56 14.90 -0.48
C SER A 44 17.35 14.64 1.01
N VAL A 45 17.29 13.37 1.43
CA VAL A 45 17.15 13.00 2.83
C VAL A 45 18.30 13.58 3.65
N LYS A 46 19.54 13.44 3.16
CA LYS A 46 20.73 13.98 3.84
C LYS A 46 20.72 15.51 3.92
N LYS A 47 20.35 16.20 2.84
CA LYS A 47 20.33 17.67 2.78
C LYS A 47 19.24 18.28 3.67
N PHE A 48 18.05 17.69 3.67
CA PHE A 48 16.88 18.26 4.32
C PHE A 48 16.53 17.59 5.65
N GLN A 49 17.33 16.60 6.08
CA GLN A 49 17.11 15.82 7.30
C GLN A 49 15.67 15.32 7.38
N CYS A 50 15.22 14.64 6.31
CA CYS A 50 13.86 14.12 6.24
C CYS A 50 13.65 13.09 7.37
N THR A 51 12.55 13.24 8.10
CA THR A 51 12.16 12.33 9.19
C THR A 51 11.15 11.28 8.78
N HIS A 52 10.47 11.52 7.65
CA HIS A 52 9.48 10.62 7.09
C HIS A 52 9.86 10.25 5.66
N LEU A 53 9.69 8.98 5.29
CA LEU A 53 9.83 8.50 3.92
C LEU A 53 8.50 7.90 3.45
N VAL A 54 7.98 8.39 2.33
CA VAL A 54 6.75 7.90 1.72
C VAL A 54 7.09 7.17 0.42
N SER A 55 6.68 5.90 0.28
CA SER A 55 6.98 5.07 -0.89
C SER A 55 5.93 3.97 -1.09
N ASN A 56 6.10 3.11 -2.09
CA ASN A 56 5.42 1.81 -2.16
C ASN A 56 6.43 0.69 -1.87
N ALA A 57 5.96 -0.54 -1.66
CA ALA A 57 6.81 -1.65 -1.26
C ALA A 57 7.91 -1.95 -2.31
N VAL A 58 7.57 -1.87 -3.59
CA VAL A 58 8.47 -2.15 -4.71
C VAL A 58 9.60 -1.12 -4.79
N ALA A 59 9.29 0.18 -4.82
CA ALA A 59 10.30 1.23 -4.90
C ALA A 59 11.16 1.26 -3.65
N LEU A 60 10.57 1.06 -2.47
CA LEU A 60 11.35 0.96 -1.23
C LEU A 60 12.28 -0.24 -1.23
N GLY A 61 11.87 -1.39 -1.76
CA GLY A 61 12.73 -2.56 -1.94
C GLY A 61 13.98 -2.26 -2.77
N LEU A 62 13.82 -1.50 -3.86
CA LEU A 62 14.94 -1.04 -4.68
C LEU A 62 15.84 -0.06 -3.91
N ILE A 63 15.25 0.92 -3.21
CA ILE A 63 15.97 1.90 -2.40
C ILE A 63 16.81 1.20 -1.33
N LEU A 64 16.22 0.24 -0.61
CA LEU A 64 16.90 -0.57 0.42
C LEU A 64 18.07 -1.36 -0.16
N ARG A 65 17.85 -2.03 -1.31
CA ARG A 65 18.90 -2.79 -1.99
C ARG A 65 20.08 -1.90 -2.40
N VAL A 66 19.81 -0.74 -2.98
CA VAL A 66 20.87 0.21 -3.37
C VAL A 66 21.56 0.79 -2.15
N ALA A 67 20.82 1.13 -1.09
CA ALA A 67 21.39 1.62 0.16
C ALA A 67 22.34 0.59 0.81
N GLN A 68 21.99 -0.71 0.76
CA GLN A 68 22.85 -1.79 1.22
C GLN A 68 24.13 -1.91 0.37
N ILE A 69 24.01 -1.95 -0.96
CA ILE A 69 25.15 -2.08 -1.89
C ILE A 69 26.13 -0.91 -1.74
N GLN A 70 25.59 0.31 -1.60
CA GLN A 70 26.39 1.54 -1.51
C GLN A 70 26.74 1.93 -0.07
N ASN A 71 26.36 1.12 0.93
CA ASN A 71 26.56 1.38 2.35
C ASN A 71 26.05 2.78 2.80
N VAL A 72 24.89 3.20 2.29
CA VAL A 72 24.26 4.49 2.60
C VAL A 72 23.43 4.36 3.88
N ARG A 73 23.69 5.24 4.86
CA ARG A 73 22.91 5.36 6.09
C ARG A 73 22.02 6.61 6.04
N LEU A 74 20.76 6.46 6.48
CA LEU A 74 19.77 7.54 6.55
C LEU A 74 19.26 7.70 7.99
N PRO A 75 20.09 8.14 8.95
CA PRO A 75 19.74 8.16 10.37
C PRO A 75 18.63 9.15 10.71
N SER A 76 18.32 10.11 9.84
CA SER A 76 17.22 11.05 10.08
C SER A 76 15.84 10.41 9.91
N ILE A 77 15.73 9.28 9.19
CA ILE A 77 14.45 8.63 8.91
C ILE A 77 13.96 7.89 10.16
N GLU A 78 12.81 8.31 10.66
CA GLU A 78 12.15 7.77 11.86
C GLU A 78 10.83 7.07 11.52
N ASN A 79 10.18 7.48 10.42
CA ASN A 79 8.86 7.03 10.05
C ASN A 79 8.83 6.64 8.57
N ILE A 80 8.23 5.51 8.24
CA ILE A 80 8.04 5.05 6.86
C ILE A 80 6.56 4.85 6.61
N ILE A 81 6.06 5.43 5.52
CA ILE A 81 4.68 5.29 5.07
C ILE A 81 4.70 4.59 3.71
N LEU A 82 4.10 3.42 3.66
CA LEU A 82 3.92 2.60 2.47
C LEU A 82 2.49 2.76 1.98
N LEU A 83 2.30 3.03 0.69
CA LEU A 83 0.98 3.25 0.10
C LEU A 83 0.78 2.41 -1.15
N GLY A 84 -0.38 1.77 -1.24
CA GLY A 84 -0.97 1.25 -2.47
C GLY A 84 -0.93 -0.27 -2.65
N GLU A 85 -0.01 -1.00 -2.03
CA GLU A 85 0.17 -2.43 -2.31
C GLU A 85 0.43 -3.25 -1.04
N ARG A 86 0.31 -4.57 -1.18
CA ARG A 86 0.76 -5.55 -0.18
C ARG A 86 2.26 -5.41 0.05
N ILE A 87 2.68 -5.46 1.31
CA ILE A 87 4.10 -5.37 1.68
C ILE A 87 4.67 -6.78 1.91
N PRO A 88 5.70 -7.21 1.16
CA PRO A 88 6.41 -8.44 1.46
C PRO A 88 7.10 -8.37 2.82
N SER A 89 7.07 -9.46 3.58
CA SER A 89 7.70 -9.53 4.92
C SER A 89 9.20 -9.25 4.90
N ASP A 90 9.89 -9.58 3.80
CA ASP A 90 11.31 -9.29 3.63
C ASP A 90 11.59 -7.79 3.49
N VAL A 91 10.66 -6.99 2.95
CA VAL A 91 10.80 -5.53 2.90
C VAL A 91 10.79 -4.96 4.32
N ILE A 92 9.86 -5.39 5.18
CA ILE A 92 9.79 -4.96 6.59
C ILE A 92 11.09 -5.30 7.34
N LYS A 93 11.60 -6.53 7.17
CA LYS A 93 12.89 -6.94 7.77
C LYS A 93 14.05 -6.07 7.28
N ASN A 94 14.08 -5.77 5.98
CA ASN A 94 15.13 -4.94 5.39
C ASN A 94 15.05 -3.48 5.85
N ILE A 95 13.84 -2.93 6.06
CA ILE A 95 13.63 -1.61 6.67
C ILE A 95 14.32 -1.55 8.03
N ILE A 96 13.97 -2.48 8.93
CA ILE A 96 14.49 -2.51 10.30
C ILE A 96 16.01 -2.66 10.32
N LYS A 97 16.57 -3.43 9.38
CA LYS A 97 18.02 -3.62 9.25
C LYS A 97 18.76 -2.40 8.70
N GLN A 98 18.16 -1.68 7.74
CA GLN A 98 18.83 -0.60 7.00
C GLN A 98 18.64 0.77 7.65
N PHE A 99 17.49 1.01 8.30
CA PHE A 99 17.13 2.29 8.89
C PHE A 99 17.07 2.17 10.41
N GLU A 100 18.19 2.53 11.05
CA GLU A 100 18.46 2.30 12.47
C GLU A 100 17.50 3.01 13.42
N ASN A 101 16.95 4.16 13.00
CA ASN A 101 16.10 5.01 13.84
C ASN A 101 14.61 4.91 13.50
N VAL A 102 14.21 3.97 12.63
CA VAL A 102 12.79 3.79 12.29
C VAL A 102 12.04 3.24 13.51
N GLN A 103 11.03 4.00 13.93
CA GLN A 103 10.15 3.68 15.03
C GLN A 103 8.76 3.25 14.54
N LYS A 104 8.33 3.74 13.38
CA LYS A 104 6.98 3.50 12.84
C LYS A 104 7.04 3.13 11.37
N ILE A 105 6.30 2.07 11.02
CA ILE A 105 6.05 1.66 9.66
C ILE A 105 4.54 1.63 9.47
N MET A 106 4.03 2.46 8.57
CA MET A 106 2.62 2.55 8.26
C MET A 106 2.38 1.99 6.86
N ASN A 107 1.27 1.31 6.65
CA ASN A 107 0.77 0.91 5.35
C ASN A 107 -0.64 1.46 5.16
N GLY A 108 -0.96 1.89 3.95
CA GLY A 108 -2.28 2.39 3.60
C GLY A 108 -2.76 1.88 2.26
N TYR A 109 -4.06 1.58 2.22
CA TYR A 109 -4.78 1.31 0.99
C TYR A 109 -5.19 2.64 0.35
N THR A 110 -4.86 2.83 -0.92
CA THR A 110 -5.21 4.05 -1.67
C THR A 110 -6.40 3.78 -2.57
N LEU A 111 -7.35 4.73 -2.65
CA LEU A 111 -8.50 4.62 -3.56
C LEU A 111 -8.64 5.90 -4.37
N THR A 112 -8.59 5.78 -5.71
CA THR A 112 -8.56 6.93 -6.63
C THR A 112 -9.91 7.63 -6.72
N GLU A 113 -10.98 6.85 -6.63
CA GLU A 113 -12.40 7.24 -6.69
C GLU A 113 -12.76 8.26 -5.62
N VAL A 114 -12.05 8.25 -4.49
CA VAL A 114 -12.19 9.23 -3.38
C VAL A 114 -10.93 10.08 -3.18
N ALA A 115 -9.94 9.95 -4.08
CA ALA A 115 -8.63 10.58 -4.01
C ALA A 115 -8.02 10.55 -2.59
N SER A 116 -8.10 9.41 -1.89
CA SER A 116 -7.74 9.34 -0.47
C SER A 116 -7.17 7.97 -0.08
N ILE A 117 -6.84 7.81 1.20
CA ILE A 117 -6.30 6.60 1.84
C ILE A 117 -7.33 6.12 2.87
N PRO A 118 -8.39 5.40 2.45
CA PRO A 118 -9.52 5.07 3.33
C PRO A 118 -9.18 4.04 4.42
N ILE A 119 -8.12 3.24 4.23
CA ILE A 119 -7.69 2.21 5.19
C ILE A 119 -6.20 2.41 5.46
N LEU A 120 -5.83 2.42 6.74
CA LEU A 120 -4.47 2.71 7.18
C LEU A 120 -4.11 1.89 8.43
N THR A 121 -2.86 1.46 8.54
CA THR A 121 -2.30 0.97 9.81
C THR A 121 -1.82 2.15 10.64
N TRP A 122 -2.19 2.19 11.92
CA TRP A 122 -1.71 3.21 12.84
C TRP A 122 -0.57 2.69 13.73
N ASP A 123 0.46 3.51 13.90
CA ASP A 123 1.50 3.41 14.95
C ASP A 123 2.04 1.98 15.24
N THR A 124 2.48 1.27 14.21
CA THR A 124 3.01 -0.10 14.37
C THR A 124 4.41 -0.24 13.75
N MET A 125 5.24 -1.11 14.34
CA MET A 125 6.44 -1.62 13.68
C MET A 125 6.16 -2.91 12.89
N ASN A 126 5.09 -3.61 13.25
CA ASN A 126 4.70 -4.87 12.64
C ASN A 126 3.43 -4.65 11.81
N VAL A 127 3.64 -4.23 10.57
CA VAL A 127 2.55 -3.99 9.63
C VAL A 127 1.91 -5.31 9.24
N LYS A 128 0.63 -5.45 9.58
CA LYS A 128 -0.24 -6.53 9.09
C LYS A 128 -1.29 -5.93 8.16
N GLY A 129 -1.32 -6.42 6.92
CA GLY A 129 -2.27 -5.95 5.92
C GLY A 129 -2.14 -4.45 5.59
N VAL A 130 -3.25 -3.86 5.18
CA VAL A 130 -3.40 -2.42 4.90
C VAL A 130 -4.01 -1.64 6.07
N GLY A 131 -4.44 -2.34 7.13
CA GLY A 131 -4.88 -1.74 8.39
C GLY A 131 -6.39 -1.73 8.56
N LYS A 132 -6.91 -0.67 9.19
CA LYS A 132 -8.34 -0.52 9.49
C LYS A 132 -8.91 0.70 8.76
N PRO A 133 -10.21 0.70 8.44
CA PRO A 133 -10.87 1.89 7.90
C PRO A 133 -10.68 3.10 8.81
N LEU A 134 -10.45 4.27 8.23
CA LEU A 134 -10.53 5.54 8.96
C LEU A 134 -12.00 5.86 9.31
N ASP A 135 -12.22 6.65 10.35
CA ASP A 135 -13.55 6.90 10.94
C ASP A 135 -14.59 7.42 9.92
N GLU A 136 -14.15 8.16 8.91
CA GLU A 136 -15.01 8.72 7.85
C GLU A 136 -15.39 7.69 6.77
N PHE A 137 -14.77 6.52 6.74
CA PHE A 137 -15.01 5.48 5.73
C PHE A 137 -15.66 4.24 6.36
N SER A 138 -16.71 3.76 5.71
CA SER A 138 -17.28 2.44 6.02
C SER A 138 -16.83 1.42 4.98
N VAL A 139 -16.63 0.18 5.41
CA VAL A 139 -16.25 -0.93 4.53
C VAL A 139 -17.24 -2.07 4.65
N GLU A 140 -17.45 -2.77 3.54
CA GLU A 140 -18.23 -4.00 3.47
C GLU A 140 -17.40 -5.02 2.67
N ILE A 141 -17.36 -6.27 3.13
CA ILE A 141 -16.70 -7.36 2.40
C ILE A 141 -17.78 -8.29 1.90
N ARG A 142 -18.01 -8.27 0.58
CA ARG A 142 -19.05 -9.09 -0.07
C ARG A 142 -18.49 -10.41 -0.53
N ASN A 143 -19.15 -11.49 -0.15
CA ASN A 143 -18.69 -12.85 -0.40
C ASN A 143 -18.65 -13.16 -1.90
N LEU A 144 -17.53 -13.71 -2.39
CA LEU A 144 -17.33 -14.15 -3.78
C LEU A 144 -17.48 -15.68 -3.96
N GLY A 145 -17.88 -16.40 -2.92
CA GLY A 145 -17.92 -17.87 -2.94
C GLY A 145 -16.55 -18.54 -2.80
N ILE A 146 -15.51 -17.77 -2.46
CA ILE A 146 -14.16 -18.28 -2.20
C ILE A 146 -14.06 -18.78 -0.76
N GLN A 147 -13.29 -19.86 -0.55
CA GLN A 147 -12.99 -20.30 0.82
C GLN A 147 -12.12 -19.25 1.51
N ALA A 148 -12.56 -18.81 2.70
CA ALA A 148 -11.74 -18.02 3.59
C ALA A 148 -10.65 -18.92 4.19
N ASN A 149 -9.52 -19.08 3.50
CA ASN A 149 -8.37 -19.85 4.01
C ASN A 149 -7.02 -19.15 3.75
N TRP A 150 -7.08 -17.85 3.49
CA TRP A 150 -5.90 -17.03 3.24
C TRP A 150 -4.97 -16.98 4.46
N LYS A 151 -3.77 -17.57 4.34
CA LYS A 151 -2.76 -17.62 5.42
C LYS A 151 -3.32 -18.12 6.78
N GLY A 152 -4.30 -19.03 6.74
CA GLY A 152 -4.96 -19.53 7.95
C GLY A 152 -5.95 -18.56 8.58
N ASN A 153 -6.31 -17.46 7.89
CA ASN A 153 -7.42 -16.61 8.26
C ASN A 153 -8.72 -17.23 7.71
N ASN A 154 -9.53 -17.77 8.62
CA ASN A 154 -10.82 -18.41 8.31
C ASN A 154 -12.02 -17.48 8.60
N ASN A 155 -11.78 -16.18 8.69
CA ASN A 155 -12.82 -15.19 8.97
C ASN A 155 -13.53 -14.77 7.68
N GLN A 156 -13.69 -13.46 7.46
CA GLN A 156 -14.38 -12.92 6.31
C GLN A 156 -13.42 -12.70 5.15
N SER A 157 -13.77 -13.22 3.97
CA SER A 157 -13.08 -12.96 2.71
C SER A 157 -14.07 -12.62 1.61
N GLY A 158 -13.68 -11.76 0.69
CA GLY A 158 -14.53 -11.34 -0.41
C GLY A 158 -14.04 -10.07 -1.07
N GLU A 159 -14.89 -9.49 -1.92
CA GLU A 159 -14.63 -8.23 -2.56
C GLU A 159 -14.85 -7.06 -1.59
N LEU A 160 -13.90 -6.13 -1.58
CA LEU A 160 -13.94 -4.93 -0.76
C LEU A 160 -14.86 -3.88 -1.42
N TYR A 161 -15.78 -3.37 -0.61
CA TYR A 161 -16.58 -2.20 -0.93
C TYR A 161 -16.28 -1.09 0.07
N ILE A 162 -16.06 0.12 -0.43
CA ILE A 162 -15.78 1.29 0.40
C ILE A 162 -16.87 2.32 0.18
N LYS A 163 -17.53 2.73 1.26
CA LYS A 163 -18.53 3.78 1.23
C LYS A 163 -17.85 5.13 1.21
N ALA A 164 -18.11 5.90 0.15
CA ALA A 164 -17.67 7.29 0.07
C ALA A 164 -18.54 8.16 0.98
N PHE A 165 -17.93 9.09 1.73
CA PHE A 165 -18.69 10.12 2.42
C PHE A 165 -19.12 11.22 1.43
N LYS A 166 -20.18 11.97 1.77
CA LYS A 166 -20.80 12.95 0.86
C LYS A 166 -19.77 13.96 0.34
N GLY A 167 -19.66 14.07 -0.99
CA GLY A 167 -18.77 15.00 -1.67
C GLY A 167 -17.29 14.58 -1.72
N SER A 168 -16.95 13.37 -1.28
CA SER A 168 -15.57 12.84 -1.35
C SER A 168 -15.22 12.18 -2.68
N LYS A 169 -16.23 11.83 -3.50
CA LYS A 169 -16.00 11.25 -4.82
C LYS A 169 -15.35 12.26 -5.75
N PHE A 170 -14.36 11.79 -6.50
CA PHE A 170 -13.67 12.62 -7.47
C PHE A 170 -14.55 12.85 -8.70
N LEU A 171 -14.54 14.08 -9.21
CA LEU A 171 -15.33 14.48 -10.37
C LEU A 171 -15.01 13.57 -11.58
N GLY A 172 -16.04 12.95 -12.16
CA GLY A 172 -15.90 11.93 -13.22
C GLY A 172 -16.12 10.49 -12.74
N TYR A 173 -16.16 10.24 -11.43
CA TYR A 173 -16.58 8.98 -10.81
C TYR A 173 -17.99 9.05 -10.19
N GLU A 174 -18.70 10.15 -10.43
CA GLU A 174 -20.07 10.36 -9.98
C GLU A 174 -21.01 9.57 -10.91
N THR A 175 -21.74 8.59 -10.37
CA THR A 175 -23.02 8.22 -10.99
C THR A 175 -24.03 9.36 -10.71
N PRO A 176 -25.06 9.58 -11.55
CA PRO A 176 -26.08 10.58 -11.24
C PRO A 176 -26.59 10.32 -9.82
N TYR A 177 -26.44 11.31 -8.94
CA TYR A 177 -26.71 11.18 -7.51
C TYR A 177 -28.17 10.78 -7.26
N GLU A 178 -28.44 9.48 -7.10
CA GLU A 178 -29.74 8.92 -6.71
C GLU A 178 -29.81 8.68 -5.20
N GLY A 179 -29.50 9.71 -4.40
CA GLY A 179 -30.00 9.81 -3.02
C GLY A 179 -29.71 8.64 -2.05
N GLY A 180 -28.63 7.87 -2.24
CA GLY A 180 -28.30 6.71 -1.42
C GLY A 180 -26.79 6.55 -1.20
N GLU A 181 -26.43 5.86 -0.12
CA GLU A 181 -25.07 5.53 0.28
C GLU A 181 -24.27 4.87 -0.87
N GLU A 182 -23.34 5.61 -1.46
CA GLU A 182 -22.62 5.11 -2.64
C GLU A 182 -21.42 4.27 -2.23
N TRP A 183 -21.64 2.95 -2.21
CA TRP A 183 -20.60 1.94 -2.08
C TRP A 183 -19.79 1.86 -3.38
N ILE A 184 -18.47 2.01 -3.26
CA ILE A 184 -17.53 1.83 -4.36
C ILE A 184 -17.11 0.35 -4.38
N GLU A 185 -17.40 -0.36 -5.46
CA GLU A 185 -16.80 -1.66 -5.78
C GLU A 185 -15.33 -1.41 -6.11
N THR A 186 -14.41 -1.86 -5.25
CA THR A 186 -12.98 -1.58 -5.48
C THR A 186 -12.34 -2.55 -6.46
N GLY A 187 -12.99 -3.68 -6.74
CA GLY A 187 -12.41 -4.79 -7.50
C GLY A 187 -11.33 -5.56 -6.74
N ASP A 188 -11.03 -5.22 -5.48
CA ASP A 188 -9.99 -5.89 -4.71
C ASP A 188 -10.58 -6.96 -3.78
N VAL A 189 -9.97 -8.13 -3.80
CA VAL A 189 -10.32 -9.25 -2.93
C VAL A 189 -9.48 -9.15 -1.67
N VAL A 190 -10.14 -9.19 -0.51
CA VAL A 190 -9.52 -8.97 0.79
C VAL A 190 -9.94 -10.02 1.81
N THR A 191 -9.17 -10.12 2.90
CA THR A 191 -9.63 -10.73 4.14
C THR A 191 -9.66 -9.72 5.26
N MET A 192 -10.52 -9.95 6.26
CA MET A 192 -10.55 -9.19 7.50
C MET A 192 -10.47 -10.13 8.70
N ASP A 193 -9.60 -9.80 9.66
CA ASP A 193 -9.51 -10.54 10.92
C ASP A 193 -10.50 -10.03 11.97
N GLU A 194 -10.59 -10.74 13.11
CA GLU A 194 -11.49 -10.39 14.23
C GLU A 194 -11.25 -8.99 14.80
N ALA A 195 -10.03 -8.44 14.64
CA ALA A 195 -9.72 -7.09 15.08
C ALA A 195 -10.11 -6.02 14.04
N GLY A 196 -10.65 -6.41 12.88
CA GLY A 196 -11.01 -5.53 11.78
C GLY A 196 -9.83 -5.12 10.90
N VAL A 197 -8.69 -5.81 10.99
CA VAL A 197 -7.54 -5.54 10.12
C VAL A 197 -7.76 -6.19 8.77
N ILE A 198 -7.68 -5.37 7.72
CA ILE A 198 -7.88 -5.76 6.33
C ILE A 198 -6.53 -6.09 5.70
N GLU A 199 -6.46 -7.22 5.00
CA GLU A 199 -5.34 -7.61 4.14
C GLU A 199 -5.82 -7.80 2.70
N VAL A 200 -5.16 -7.11 1.77
CA VAL A 200 -5.40 -7.29 0.32
C VAL A 200 -4.78 -8.61 -0.13
N ILE A 201 -5.60 -9.44 -0.77
CA ILE A 201 -5.19 -10.71 -1.38
C ILE A 201 -4.69 -10.44 -2.80
N THR A 202 -5.59 -9.99 -3.67
CA THR A 202 -5.38 -9.79 -5.11
C THR A 202 -6.52 -8.95 -5.70
N ASN A 203 -6.40 -8.54 -6.95
CA ASN A 203 -7.51 -8.00 -7.71
C ASN A 203 -8.46 -9.14 -8.17
N LYS A 204 -9.76 -8.85 -8.25
CA LYS A 204 -10.81 -9.79 -8.68
C LYS A 204 -10.57 -10.31 -10.09
N GLU A 205 -10.00 -9.51 -10.99
CA GLU A 205 -9.64 -9.93 -12.34
C GLU A 205 -8.46 -10.92 -12.36
N ASP A 206 -7.60 -10.89 -11.33
CA ASP A 206 -6.44 -11.77 -11.15
C ASP A 206 -6.73 -12.95 -10.18
N LEU A 207 -7.99 -13.15 -9.79
CA LEU A 207 -8.39 -14.10 -8.75
C LEU A 207 -8.38 -15.54 -9.27
N ILE A 208 -7.33 -16.31 -8.96
CA ILE A 208 -7.26 -17.74 -9.31
C ILE A 208 -7.84 -18.60 -8.18
N VAL A 209 -8.82 -19.44 -8.50
CA VAL A 209 -9.40 -20.44 -7.59
C VAL A 209 -9.38 -21.82 -8.23
N ASP A 210 -9.18 -22.86 -7.42
CA ASP A 210 -9.30 -24.23 -7.88
C ASP A 210 -10.76 -24.71 -7.92
N ASN A 211 -10.97 -25.94 -8.41
CA ASN A 211 -12.30 -26.56 -8.50
C ASN A 211 -13.00 -26.76 -7.13
N SER A 212 -12.27 -26.64 -6.01
CA SER A 212 -12.79 -26.73 -4.65
C SER A 212 -13.13 -25.36 -4.05
N GLY A 213 -12.88 -24.27 -4.80
CA GLY A 213 -13.04 -22.89 -4.33
C GLY A 213 -11.89 -22.41 -3.46
N GLN A 214 -10.76 -23.13 -3.44
CA GLN A 214 -9.55 -22.71 -2.73
C GLN A 214 -8.78 -21.69 -3.57
N LEU A 215 -8.41 -20.59 -2.92
CA LEU A 215 -7.59 -19.53 -3.50
C LEU A 215 -6.18 -20.05 -3.84
N ILE A 216 -5.72 -19.74 -5.04
CA ILE A 216 -4.36 -20.01 -5.50
C ILE A 216 -3.57 -18.69 -5.53
N GLU A 217 -2.51 -18.63 -4.72
CA GLU A 217 -1.57 -17.51 -4.69
C GLU A 217 -0.70 -17.48 -5.97
N HIS A 218 -1.14 -16.77 -7.02
CA HIS A 218 -0.44 -16.75 -8.30
C HIS A 218 1.04 -16.31 -8.17
N TRP A 219 1.38 -15.36 -7.29
CA TRP A 219 2.79 -14.97 -7.06
C TRP A 219 3.65 -16.09 -6.47
N LEU A 220 3.09 -17.06 -5.74
CA LEU A 220 3.88 -18.20 -5.25
C LEU A 220 4.30 -19.09 -6.41
N LEU A 221 3.40 -19.29 -7.38
CA LEU A 221 3.68 -20.02 -8.60
C LEU A 221 4.65 -19.24 -9.49
N GLU A 222 4.45 -17.93 -9.67
CA GLU A 222 5.40 -17.06 -10.40
C GLU A 222 6.79 -17.08 -9.76
N LYS A 223 6.87 -17.03 -8.42
CA LYS A 223 8.12 -17.13 -7.67
C LYS A 223 8.77 -18.51 -7.84
N ALA A 224 7.98 -19.58 -7.85
CA ALA A 224 8.48 -20.94 -8.09
C ALA A 224 9.02 -21.07 -9.53
N LEU A 225 8.32 -20.55 -10.53
CA LEU A 225 8.79 -20.51 -11.92
C LEU A 225 10.08 -19.70 -12.05
N CYS A 226 10.13 -18.51 -11.45
CA CYS A 226 11.32 -17.65 -11.41
C CYS A 226 12.49 -18.22 -10.58
N SER A 227 12.29 -19.32 -9.85
CA SER A 227 13.40 -20.00 -9.17
C SER A 227 14.27 -20.82 -10.13
N HIS A 228 13.77 -21.10 -11.34
CA HIS A 228 14.53 -21.80 -12.37
C HIS A 228 15.48 -20.84 -13.11
N ASN A 229 16.75 -21.23 -13.24
CA ASN A 229 17.81 -20.37 -13.80
C ASN A 229 17.55 -19.89 -15.25
N GLU A 230 16.74 -20.62 -16.01
CA GLU A 230 16.39 -20.26 -17.40
C GLU A 230 15.19 -19.31 -17.49
N VAL A 231 14.43 -19.12 -16.41
CA VAL A 231 13.25 -18.26 -16.38
C VAL A 231 13.64 -16.87 -15.89
N LYS A 232 13.58 -15.88 -16.78
CA LYS A 232 13.91 -14.47 -16.44
C LYS A 232 12.76 -13.71 -15.77
N GLY A 233 11.53 -14.20 -15.92
CA GLY A 233 10.32 -13.61 -15.37
C GLY A 233 9.11 -14.48 -15.73
N ALA A 234 8.11 -14.48 -14.86
CA ALA A 234 6.85 -15.18 -15.06
C ALA A 234 5.71 -14.30 -14.54
N GLN A 235 4.58 -14.32 -15.25
CA GLN A 235 3.33 -13.71 -14.84
C GLN A 235 2.23 -14.70 -15.15
N LEU A 236 1.37 -14.98 -14.17
CA LEU A 236 0.20 -15.83 -14.34
C LEU A 236 -1.03 -14.95 -14.46
N THR A 237 -1.83 -15.21 -15.48
CA THR A 237 -3.10 -14.53 -15.75
C THR A 237 -4.15 -15.59 -16.05
N ILE A 238 -5.43 -15.26 -15.85
CA ILE A 238 -6.58 -16.13 -16.17
C ILE A 238 -7.01 -15.94 -17.62
#